data_AF-A0A6I4MHY7-F1
#
_entry.id   AF-A0A6I4MHY7-F1
#
_cell.length_a   1.000
_cell.length_b   1.000
_cell.length_c   1.000
_cell.angle_alpha   90.00
_cell.angle_beta   90.00
_cell.angle_gamma   90.00
#
_symmetry.space_group_name_H-M   'P 1'
#
loop_
_entity.id
_entity.type
_entity.pdbx_description
1 polymer ?
#
loop_
_entity_poly.entity_id
_entity_poly.type
_entity_poly.pdbx_seq_one_letter_code
_entity_poly.pdbx_strand_id
1 'polypeptide(L)'
;MGLHRRHEDYIAVRAWETRMAALLRLVADRLTDDQLRWSTEFLAHAEYGLAIESVADWLAEEDRSLTAAERAEMTALAGELGADVLARVERSLGHCP
;
A
#
# COMPACT_ATOMS: atom_id res chain seq x y z
N MET A 1 -0.50 28.78 -11.73
CA MET A 1 -1.00 28.62 -10.34
C MET A 1 -0.16 27.53 -9.69
N GLY A 2 0.96 27.91 -9.05
CA GLY A 2 1.86 26.96 -8.40
C GLY A 2 1.25 26.49 -7.08
N LEU A 3 0.87 25.22 -7.01
CA LEU A 3 0.43 24.58 -5.79
C LEU A 3 1.66 24.43 -4.87
N HIS A 4 1.86 25.39 -3.97
CA HIS A 4 2.76 25.20 -2.84
C HIS A 4 2.15 24.12 -1.94
N ARG A 5 2.57 22.85 -2.11
CA ARG A 5 2.41 21.83 -1.07
C ARG A 5 3.01 22.39 0.22
N ARG A 6 2.23 22.41 1.30
CA ARG A 6 2.67 22.93 2.59
C ARG A 6 3.66 21.95 3.20
N HIS A 7 4.52 22.40 4.10
CA HIS A 7 5.47 21.54 4.82
C HIS A 7 4.77 20.35 5.51
N GLU A 8 3.54 20.57 5.99
CA GLU A 8 2.67 19.55 6.59
C GLU A 8 2.31 18.43 5.61
N ASP A 9 2.04 18.76 4.34
CA ASP A 9 1.75 17.76 3.29
C ASP A 9 2.95 16.86 3.04
N TYR A 10 4.16 17.43 3.09
CA TYR A 10 5.40 16.66 2.96
C TYR A 10 5.63 15.72 4.15
N ILE A 11 5.37 16.17 5.38
CA ILE A 11 5.50 15.31 6.57
C ILE A 11 4.50 14.16 6.50
N ALA A 12 3.25 14.43 6.13
CA ALA A 12 2.21 13.40 6.00
C ALA A 12 2.58 12.36 4.94
N VAL A 13 3.03 12.80 3.76
CA VAL A 13 3.47 11.89 2.67
C VAL A 13 4.65 11.03 3.11
N ARG A 14 5.65 11.62 3.77
CA ARG A 14 6.83 10.87 4.27
C ARG A 14 6.46 9.86 5.35
N ALA A 15 5.52 10.20 6.22
CA ALA A 15 5.01 9.28 7.23
C ALA A 15 4.26 8.11 6.58
N TRP A 16 3.43 8.39 5.57
CA TRP A 16 2.74 7.38 4.77
C TRP A 16 3.72 6.45 4.06
N GLU A 17 4.71 6.98 3.35
CA GLU A 17 5.77 6.20 2.67
C GLU A 17 6.54 5.30 3.65
N THR A 18 6.84 5.81 4.84
CA THR A 18 7.56 5.05 5.87
C THR A 18 6.74 3.87 6.36
N ARG A 19 5.44 4.07 6.60
CA ARG A 19 4.51 3.01 7.02
C ARG A 19 4.28 2.00 5.90
N MET A 20 4.12 2.45 4.67
CA MET A 20 3.99 1.56 3.51
C MET A 20 5.25 0.72 3.30
N ALA A 21 6.44 1.32 3.43
CA ALA A 21 7.70 0.57 3.37
C ALA A 21 7.84 -0.45 4.51
N ALA A 22 7.34 -0.14 5.72
CA ALA A 22 7.30 -1.08 6.82
C ALA A 22 6.32 -2.24 6.53
N LEU A 23 5.13 -1.96 6.01
CA LEU A 23 4.16 -2.98 5.59
C LEU A 23 4.76 -3.90 4.52
N LEU A 24 5.40 -3.34 3.49
CA LEU A 24 6.09 -4.11 2.45
C LEU A 24 7.13 -5.07 3.03
N ARG A 25 7.93 -4.63 4.01
CA ARG A 25 8.90 -5.53 4.68
C ARG A 25 8.23 -6.64 5.48
N LEU A 26 7.08 -6.38 6.09
CA LEU A 26 6.33 -7.38 6.85
C LEU A 26 5.75 -8.47 5.95
N VAL A 27 5.36 -8.13 4.73
CA VAL A 27 4.77 -9.07 3.75
C VAL A 27 5.76 -9.55 2.70
N ALA A 28 7.03 -9.15 2.77
CA ALA A 28 8.01 -9.38 1.71
C ALA A 28 8.28 -10.86 1.45
N ASP A 29 8.23 -11.69 2.49
CA ASP A 29 8.38 -13.14 2.39
C ASP A 29 7.23 -13.83 1.62
N ARG A 30 6.11 -13.13 1.43
CA ARG A 30 4.94 -13.60 0.70
C ARG A 30 4.87 -13.06 -0.74
N LEU A 31 5.81 -12.18 -1.11
CA LEU A 31 5.90 -11.57 -2.43
C LEU A 31 7.11 -12.12 -3.18
N THR A 32 7.02 -12.15 -4.51
CA THR A 32 8.16 -12.43 -5.37
C THR A 32 9.09 -11.21 -5.43
N ASP A 33 10.36 -11.43 -5.81
CA ASP A 33 11.34 -10.35 -5.98
C ASP A 33 10.86 -9.29 -6.98
N ASP A 34 10.15 -9.69 -8.04
CA ASP A 34 9.58 -8.77 -9.03
C ASP A 34 8.44 -7.93 -8.47
N GLN A 35 7.55 -8.52 -7.66
CA GLN A 35 6.47 -7.79 -6.97
C GLN A 35 7.03 -6.78 -5.96
N LEU A 36 8.07 -7.17 -5.23
CA LEU A 36 8.80 -6.26 -4.33
C LEU A 36 9.48 -5.11 -5.09
N ARG A 37 10.10 -5.41 -6.23
CA ARG A 37 10.72 -4.39 -7.09
C ARG A 37 9.69 -3.40 -7.61
N TRP A 38 8.59 -3.89 -8.19
CA TRP A 38 7.54 -3.05 -8.77
C TRP A 38 6.85 -2.18 -7.71
N SER A 39 6.49 -2.74 -6.55
CA SER A 39 5.90 -1.94 -5.46
C SER A 39 6.85 -0.84 -4.98
N THR A 40 8.16 -1.11 -4.91
CA THR A 40 9.16 -0.10 -4.57
C THR A 40 9.29 0.98 -5.65
N GLU A 41 9.22 0.61 -6.94
CA GLU A 41 9.20 1.57 -8.06
C GLU A 41 7.97 2.48 -8.00
N PHE A 42 6.77 1.94 -7.76
CA PHE A 42 5.56 2.76 -7.61
C PHE A 42 5.69 3.78 -6.48
N LEU A 43 6.28 3.40 -5.34
CA LEU A 43 6.56 4.34 -4.26
C LEU A 43 7.55 5.43 -4.68
N ALA A 44 8.62 5.08 -5.38
CA ALA A 44 9.62 6.04 -5.86
C ALA A 44 9.04 7.06 -6.86
N HIS A 45 7.99 6.67 -7.59
CA HIS A 45 7.28 7.54 -8.54
C HIS A 45 6.04 8.24 -7.96
N ALA A 46 5.83 8.15 -6.65
CA ALA A 46 4.66 8.71 -5.95
C ALA A 46 3.30 8.16 -6.43
N GLU A 47 3.29 6.93 -6.96
CA GLU A 47 2.08 6.21 -7.39
C GLU A 47 1.48 5.42 -6.23
N TYR A 48 1.18 6.10 -5.11
CA TYR A 48 0.84 5.48 -3.83
C TYR A 48 -0.38 4.56 -3.88
N GLY A 49 -1.44 4.97 -4.57
CA GLY A 49 -2.64 4.15 -4.74
C GLY A 49 -2.33 2.86 -5.48
N LEU A 50 -1.58 2.94 -6.58
CA LEU A 50 -1.16 1.77 -7.35
C LEU A 50 -0.25 0.86 -6.53
N ALA A 51 0.65 1.42 -5.72
CA ALA A 51 1.54 0.65 -4.86
C ALA A 51 0.76 -0.24 -3.88
N ILE A 52 -0.22 0.31 -3.17
CA ILE A 52 -0.99 -0.45 -2.17
C ILE A 52 -2.03 -1.37 -2.81
N GLU A 53 -2.68 -0.95 -3.90
CA GLU A 53 -3.60 -1.79 -4.68
C GLU A 53 -2.87 -3.03 -5.22
N SER A 54 -1.70 -2.85 -5.83
CA SER A 54 -0.93 -3.96 -6.41
C SER A 54 -0.50 -4.99 -5.37
N VAL A 55 -0.07 -4.54 -4.19
CA VAL A 55 0.32 -5.44 -3.09
C VAL A 55 -0.89 -6.23 -2.59
N ALA A 56 -2.04 -5.58 -2.42
CA ALA A 56 -3.27 -6.26 -2.01
C ALA A 56 -3.73 -7.30 -3.05
N ASP A 57 -3.65 -6.96 -4.34
CA ASP A 57 -3.97 -7.86 -5.45
C ASP A 57 -3.05 -9.08 -5.45
N TRP A 58 -1.73 -8.89 -5.39
CA TRP A 58 -0.78 -10.02 -5.40
C TRP A 58 -0.93 -10.95 -4.20
N LEU A 59 -1.17 -10.41 -3.01
CA LEU A 59 -1.42 -11.24 -1.83
C LEU A 59 -2.70 -12.05 -1.96
N ALA A 60 -3.73 -11.50 -2.59
CA ALA A 60 -4.98 -12.20 -2.86
C ALA A 60 -4.83 -13.26 -3.96
N GLU A 61 -4.15 -12.96 -5.07
CA GLU A 61 -3.91 -13.88 -6.19
C GLU A 61 -3.10 -15.12 -5.76
N GLU A 62 -2.20 -14.95 -4.80
CA GLU A 62 -1.32 -16.01 -4.30
C GLU A 62 -1.87 -16.71 -3.04
N ASP A 63 -3.12 -16.46 -2.66
CA ASP A 63 -3.79 -16.99 -1.45
C ASP A 63 -2.95 -16.77 -0.16
N ARG A 64 -2.26 -15.64 -0.05
CA ARG A 64 -1.33 -15.34 1.04
C ARG A 64 -2.07 -14.70 2.21
N SER A 65 -2.42 -15.54 3.17
CA SER A 65 -3.08 -15.09 4.40
C SER A 65 -2.33 -13.95 5.10
N LEU A 66 -3.12 -12.95 5.52
CA LEU A 66 -2.69 -11.82 6.32
C LEU A 66 -3.18 -11.97 7.75
N THR A 67 -2.33 -11.59 8.70
CA THR A 67 -2.77 -11.37 10.07
C THR A 67 -3.77 -10.21 10.12
N ALA A 68 -4.62 -10.19 11.17
CA ALA A 68 -5.55 -9.09 11.37
C ALA A 68 -4.86 -7.72 11.47
N ALA A 69 -3.63 -7.68 12.01
CA ALA A 69 -2.84 -6.45 12.11
C ALA A 69 -2.34 -5.96 10.76
N GLU A 70 -1.81 -6.85 9.92
CA GLU A 70 -1.35 -6.49 8.56
C GLU A 70 -2.52 -6.01 7.69
N ARG A 71 -3.66 -6.71 7.77
CA ARG A 71 -4.91 -6.32 7.10
C ARG A 71 -5.37 -4.94 7.54
N ALA A 72 -5.42 -4.68 8.85
CA ALA A 72 -5.83 -3.38 9.39
C ALA A 72 -4.89 -2.25 8.95
N GLU A 73 -3.58 -2.47 8.95
CA GLU A 73 -2.61 -1.46 8.51
C GLU A 73 -2.76 -1.15 7.02
N MET A 74 -2.95 -2.17 6.18
CA MET A 74 -3.19 -1.99 4.74
C MET A 74 -4.48 -1.20 4.47
N THR A 75 -5.57 -1.56 5.14
CA THR A 75 -6.84 -0.82 5.06
C THR A 75 -6.69 0.63 5.54
N ALA A 76 -5.94 0.87 6.63
CA ALA A 76 -5.70 2.22 7.14
C ALA A 76 -4.92 3.08 6.12
N LEU A 77 -3.82 2.55 5.57
CA LEU A 77 -3.02 3.25 4.56
C LEU A 77 -3.81 3.54 3.28
N ALA A 78 -4.68 2.62 2.85
CA ALA A 78 -5.57 2.82 1.71
C ALA A 78 -6.62 3.90 1.98
N GLY A 79 -7.20 3.90 3.18
CA GLY A 79 -8.16 4.92 3.62
C GLY A 79 -7.60 6.34 3.62
N GLU A 80 -6.31 6.50 3.92
CA GLU A 80 -5.63 7.81 3.87
C GLU A 80 -5.47 8.36 2.43
N LEU A 81 -5.50 7.49 1.41
CA LEU A 81 -5.44 7.89 0.00
C LEU A 81 -6.81 8.18 -0.62
N GLY A 82 -7.89 7.73 0.02
CA GLY A 82 -9.27 8.01 -0.36
C GLY A 82 -10.16 6.77 -0.45
N ALA A 83 -11.48 6.99 -0.48
CA ALA A 83 -12.48 5.93 -0.45
C ALA A 83 -12.39 4.96 -1.64
N ASP A 84 -12.00 5.43 -2.83
CA ASP A 84 -11.90 4.59 -4.02
C ASP A 84 -10.74 3.58 -3.91
N VAL A 85 -9.58 4.02 -3.39
CA VAL A 85 -8.41 3.15 -3.15
C VAL A 85 -8.74 2.14 -2.05
N LEU A 86 -9.36 2.62 -0.95
CA LEU A 86 -9.83 1.76 0.13
C LEU A 86 -10.76 0.66 -0.37
N ALA A 87 -11.78 1.00 -1.16
CA ALA A 87 -12.75 0.03 -1.66
C ALA A 87 -12.12 -1.03 -2.59
N ARG A 88 -11.07 -0.67 -3.34
CA ARG A 88 -10.32 -1.62 -4.17
C ARG A 88 -9.50 -2.56 -3.31
N VAL A 89 -8.72 -2.03 -2.36
CA VAL A 89 -7.93 -2.82 -1.42
C VAL A 89 -8.82 -3.78 -0.62
N GLU A 90 -9.93 -3.30 -0.05
CA GLU A 90 -10.87 -4.15 0.69
C GLU A 90 -11.46 -5.28 -0.16
N ARG A 91 -11.74 -5.01 -1.44
CA ARG A 91 -12.21 -6.03 -2.37
C ARG A 91 -11.16 -7.12 -2.56
N SER A 92 -9.92 -6.76 -2.86
CA SER A 92 -8.83 -7.72 -3.07
C SER A 92 -8.56 -8.51 -1.79
N LEU A 93 -8.51 -7.83 -0.65
CA LEU A 93 -8.35 -8.47 0.66
C LEU A 93 -9.52 -9.38 1.02
N GLY A 94 -10.73 -9.15 0.51
CA GLY A 94 -11.87 -10.06 0.66
C GLY A 94 -11.67 -11.43 0.01
N HIS A 95 -10.72 -11.53 -0.93
CA HIS A 95 -10.31 -12.78 -1.57
C HIS A 95 -9.10 -13.43 -0.87
N CYS A 96 -8.41 -12.71 0.01
CA CYS A 96 -7.33 -13.25 0.81
C CYS A 96 -7.89 -14.06 2.00
N PRO A 97 -7.44 -15.32 2.21
CA PRO A 97 -7.88 -16.18 3.31
C PRO A 97 -7.48 -15.67 4.70
#